data_AF-A0A645IB74-F1
#
_entry.id   AF-A0A645IB74-F1
#
_cell.length_a   1.000
_cell.length_b   1.000
_cell.length_c   1.000
_cell.angle_alpha   90.00
_cell.angle_beta   90.00
_cell.angle_gamma   90.00
#
_symmetry.space_group_name_H-M   'P 1'
#
loop_
_entity.id
_entity.type
_entity.pdbx_description
1 polymer ?
#
loop_
_entity_poly.entity_id
_entity_poly.type
_entity_poly.pdbx_seq_one_letter_code
_entity_poly.pdbx_strand_id
1 'polypeptide(L)'
;MKKLTNIPFTAIESVPQLIKDFLNSEIPGFEQTVFNLQNVEKQFVLKEENFSSDHRKMLSRVLQKQHSDLSLSDKQKENLEFLAKENAFTVTTGHQLNLFTGPVFFIYKIFILLFAGFTLLLGYWQWSDQLKRWWNR
;
A
#
# COMPACT_ATOMS: atom_id res chain seq x y z
N MET A 1 -39.56 13.61 1.94
CA MET A 1 -38.26 13.24 2.52
C MET A 1 -37.14 13.65 1.57
N LYS A 2 -36.18 14.46 2.01
CA LYS A 2 -34.97 14.76 1.23
C LYS A 2 -34.14 13.47 1.13
N LYS A 3 -33.92 12.96 -0.08
CA LYS A 3 -32.99 11.85 -0.33
C LYS A 3 -31.57 12.40 -0.12
N LEU A 4 -30.91 12.00 0.95
CA LEU A 4 -29.47 12.21 1.09
C LEU A 4 -28.77 11.19 0.19
N THR A 5 -28.06 11.69 -0.82
CA THR A 5 -27.31 10.86 -1.79
C THR A 5 -25.95 10.42 -1.24
N ASN A 6 -25.47 11.06 -0.17
CA ASN A 6 -24.20 10.74 0.47
C ASN A 6 -24.29 11.02 1.97
N ILE A 7 -23.69 10.16 2.79
CA ILE A 7 -23.47 10.37 4.22
C ILE A 7 -21.96 10.58 4.39
N PRO A 8 -21.50 11.78 4.79
CA PRO A 8 -20.08 12.02 5.04
C PRO A 8 -19.54 11.01 6.04
N PHE A 9 -18.34 10.46 5.79
CA PHE A 9 -17.73 9.47 6.68
C PHE A 9 -17.57 10.00 8.12
N THR A 10 -17.23 11.29 8.25
CA THR A 10 -17.10 11.99 9.54
C THR A 10 -18.44 12.13 10.29
N ALA A 11 -19.57 12.05 9.60
CA ALA A 11 -20.91 12.13 10.18
C ALA A 11 -21.42 10.77 10.69
N ILE A 12 -20.69 9.68 10.45
CA ILE A 12 -21.06 8.35 10.94
C ILE A 12 -20.78 8.28 12.45
N GLU A 13 -21.83 8.12 13.25
CA GLU A 13 -21.74 8.11 14.72
C GLU A 13 -20.90 6.94 15.25
N SER A 14 -20.98 5.77 14.61
CA SER A 14 -20.24 4.57 15.02
C SER A 14 -18.73 4.64 14.75
N VAL A 15 -18.26 5.60 13.96
CA VAL A 15 -16.83 5.78 13.69
C VAL A 15 -16.20 6.54 14.87
N PRO A 16 -15.16 5.99 15.51
CA PRO A 16 -14.48 6.65 16.63
C PRO A 16 -13.92 8.02 16.24
N GLN A 17 -13.97 8.99 17.18
CA GLN A 17 -13.47 10.34 16.95
C GLN A 17 -12.00 10.35 16.51
N LEU A 18 -11.16 9.52 17.13
CA LEU A 18 -9.75 9.36 16.76
C LEU A 18 -9.54 9.05 15.27
N ILE A 19 -10.40 8.23 14.66
CA ILE A 19 -10.28 7.90 13.22
C ILE A 19 -10.66 9.12 12.38
N LYS A 20 -11.66 9.89 12.81
CA LYS A 20 -12.07 11.13 12.14
C LYS A 20 -10.94 12.16 12.21
N ASP A 21 -10.36 12.35 13.38
CA ASP A 21 -9.24 13.27 13.62
C ASP A 21 -8.02 12.87 12.78
N PHE A 22 -7.71 11.57 12.70
CA PHE A 22 -6.62 11.05 11.86
C PHE A 22 -6.85 11.37 10.38
N LEU A 23 -8.05 11.12 9.85
CA LEU A 23 -8.38 11.39 8.46
C LEU A 23 -8.38 12.88 8.13
N ASN A 24 -8.70 13.73 9.10
CA ASN A 24 -8.66 15.19 8.97
C ASN A 24 -7.26 15.79 9.22
N SER A 25 -6.25 14.96 9.50
CA SER A 25 -4.89 15.41 9.87
C SER A 25 -4.85 16.28 11.15
N GLU A 26 -5.78 16.03 12.08
CA GLU A 26 -5.92 16.78 13.34
C GLU A 26 -5.13 16.15 14.50
N ILE A 27 -4.42 15.04 14.26
CA ILE A 27 -3.57 14.37 15.25
C ILE A 27 -2.13 14.89 15.12
N PRO A 28 -1.60 15.63 16.11
CA PRO A 28 -0.24 16.16 16.06
C PRO A 28 0.81 15.05 15.96
N GLY A 29 1.78 15.22 15.08
CA GLY A 29 2.88 14.27 14.84
C GLY A 29 2.56 13.14 13.86
N PHE A 30 1.31 13.02 13.39
CA PHE A 30 0.90 12.03 12.40
C PHE A 30 0.65 12.62 11.02
N GLU A 31 0.94 13.90 10.81
CA GLU A 31 0.68 14.62 9.56
C GLU A 31 1.43 13.98 8.38
N GLN A 32 2.60 13.42 8.63
CA GLN A 32 3.42 12.72 7.63
C GLN A 32 3.00 11.26 7.37
N THR A 33 1.99 10.76 8.09
CA THR A 33 1.49 9.39 7.96
C THR A 33 0.16 9.30 7.18
N VAL A 34 -0.49 10.44 6.97
CA VAL A 34 -1.71 10.54 6.18
C VAL A 34 -1.39 10.21 4.72
N PHE A 35 -2.31 9.49 4.06
CA PHE A 35 -2.13 9.06 2.68
C PHE A 35 -2.17 10.26 1.71
N ASN A 36 -1.01 10.63 1.20
CA ASN A 36 -0.83 11.50 0.04
C ASN A 36 0.51 11.15 -0.64
N LEU A 37 0.70 11.61 -1.88
CA LEU A 37 1.88 11.24 -2.66
C LEU A 37 3.19 11.70 -1.99
N GLN A 38 3.21 12.90 -1.41
CA GLN A 38 4.39 13.47 -0.75
C GLN A 38 4.82 12.64 0.47
N ASN A 39 3.86 12.20 1.27
CA ASN A 39 4.12 11.37 2.44
C ASN A 39 4.56 9.96 2.03
N VAL A 40 3.98 9.39 0.96
CA VAL A 40 4.42 8.10 0.44
C VAL A 40 5.86 8.16 -0.06
N GLU A 41 6.26 9.23 -0.74
CA GLU A 41 7.64 9.44 -1.18
C GLU A 41 8.61 9.49 0.01
N LYS A 42 8.27 10.24 1.07
CA LYS A 42 9.05 10.24 2.32
C LYS A 42 9.18 8.85 2.92
N GLN A 43 8.10 8.05 2.88
CA GLN A 43 8.14 6.67 3.35
C GLN A 43 9.04 5.78 2.49
N PHE A 44 9.17 6.03 1.19
CA PHE A 44 10.10 5.29 0.33
C PHE A 44 11.56 5.58 0.70
N VAL A 45 11.92 6.86 0.87
CA VAL A 45 13.27 7.26 1.29
C VAL A 45 13.62 6.63 2.64
N LEU A 46 12.74 6.74 3.64
CA LEU A 46 12.95 6.14 4.96
C LEU A 46 13.12 4.62 4.87
N LYS A 47 12.33 3.93 4.03
CA LYS A 47 12.45 2.48 3.86
C LYS A 47 13.72 2.08 3.13
N GLU A 48 14.17 2.87 2.17
CA GLU A 48 15.43 2.61 1.46
C GLU A 48 16.62 2.68 2.41
N GLU A 49 16.65 3.68 3.29
CA GLU A 49 17.69 3.84 4.32
C GLU A 49 17.68 2.74 5.38
N ASN A 50 16.49 2.23 5.75
CA ASN A 50 16.34 1.29 6.86
C ASN A 50 16.34 -0.21 6.44
N PHE A 51 16.10 -0.53 5.16
CA PHE A 51 16.00 -1.92 4.69
C PHE A 51 17.11 -2.26 3.68
N SER A 52 18.21 -2.82 4.20
CA SER A 52 19.37 -3.22 3.41
C SER A 52 19.05 -4.31 2.36
N SER A 53 19.88 -4.37 1.32
CA SER A 53 19.82 -5.35 0.24
C SER A 53 19.80 -6.80 0.77
N ASP A 54 20.53 -7.09 1.85
CA ASP A 54 20.60 -8.42 2.44
C ASP A 54 19.28 -8.85 3.10
N HIS A 55 18.58 -7.95 3.80
CA HIS A 55 17.26 -8.24 4.34
C HIS A 55 16.24 -8.53 3.23
N ARG A 56 16.32 -7.79 2.11
CA ARG A 56 15.45 -7.99 0.94
C ARG A 56 15.68 -9.35 0.29
N LYS A 57 16.95 -9.73 0.08
CA LYS A 57 17.32 -11.06 -0.44
C LYS A 57 16.88 -12.19 0.51
N MET A 58 17.06 -12.00 1.82
CA MET A 58 16.59 -12.96 2.82
C MET A 58 15.07 -13.14 2.73
N LEU A 59 14.30 -12.04 2.70
CA LEU A 59 12.85 -12.07 2.58
C LEU A 59 12.40 -12.81 1.32
N SER A 60 12.94 -12.45 0.15
CA SER A 60 12.61 -13.09 -1.12
C SER A 60 12.91 -14.60 -1.06
N ARG A 61 14.07 -15.00 -0.52
CA ARG A 61 14.43 -16.41 -0.35
C ARG A 61 13.46 -17.17 0.56
N VAL A 62 13.10 -16.60 1.71
CA VAL A 62 12.17 -17.23 2.67
C VAL A 62 10.79 -17.40 2.05
N LEU A 63 10.27 -16.37 1.38
CA LEU A 63 8.96 -16.43 0.72
C LEU A 63 8.95 -17.44 -0.43
N GLN A 64 9.98 -17.45 -1.27
CA GLN A 64 10.12 -18.46 -2.33
C GLN A 64 10.12 -19.88 -1.75
N LYS A 65 10.85 -20.11 -0.65
CA LYS A 65 10.86 -21.40 0.04
C LYS A 65 9.49 -21.77 0.61
N GLN A 66 8.78 -20.83 1.22
CA GLN A 66 7.44 -21.08 1.78
C GLN A 66 6.39 -21.44 0.71
N HIS A 67 6.62 -21.03 -0.54
CA HIS A 67 5.71 -21.27 -1.66
C HIS A 67 6.23 -22.35 -2.63
N SER A 68 7.30 -23.09 -2.29
CA SER A 68 7.92 -24.07 -3.21
C SER A 68 6.98 -25.18 -3.64
N ASP A 69 6.05 -25.55 -2.76
CA ASP A 69 5.14 -26.68 -2.96
C ASP A 69 3.83 -26.26 -3.64
N LEU A 70 3.70 -24.96 -3.96
CA LEU A 70 2.54 -24.39 -4.62
C LEU A 70 2.79 -24.18 -6.12
N SER A 71 1.79 -24.46 -6.94
CA SER A 71 1.84 -24.13 -8.37
C SER A 71 1.63 -22.64 -8.58
N LEU A 72 2.72 -21.87 -8.63
CA LEU A 72 2.70 -20.44 -8.87
C LEU A 72 2.62 -20.11 -10.37
N SER A 73 1.85 -19.08 -10.72
CA SER A 73 1.90 -18.45 -12.04
C SER A 73 3.22 -17.71 -12.28
N ASP A 74 3.56 -17.44 -13.54
CA ASP A 74 4.80 -16.74 -13.91
C ASP A 74 4.87 -15.35 -13.28
N LYS A 75 3.76 -14.60 -13.27
CA LYS A 75 3.68 -13.30 -12.60
C LYS A 75 3.95 -13.38 -11.10
N GLN A 76 3.49 -14.43 -10.42
CA GLN A 76 3.75 -14.59 -8.99
C GLN A 76 5.24 -14.87 -8.73
N LYS A 77 5.88 -15.67 -9.58
CA LYS A 77 7.33 -15.92 -9.50
C LYS A 77 8.13 -14.64 -9.72
N GLU A 78 7.81 -13.89 -10.77
CA GLU A 78 8.41 -12.59 -11.08
C GLU A 78 8.26 -11.60 -9.90
N ASN A 79 7.07 -11.51 -9.31
CA ASN A 79 6.82 -10.65 -8.15
C ASN A 79 7.67 -11.05 -6.93
N LEU A 80 7.86 -12.35 -6.69
CA LEU A 80 8.73 -12.83 -5.58
C LEU A 80 10.19 -12.48 -5.82
N GLU A 81 10.66 -12.54 -7.07
CA GLU A 81 12.01 -12.11 -7.46
C GLU A 81 12.18 -10.59 -7.31
N PHE A 82 11.15 -9.81 -7.65
CA PHE A 82 11.17 -8.35 -7.48
C PHE A 82 11.38 -7.91 -6.04
N LEU A 83 10.95 -8.68 -5.04
CA LEU A 83 11.18 -8.36 -3.62
C LEU A 83 12.66 -8.24 -3.25
N ALA A 84 13.57 -8.85 -4.03
CA ALA A 84 15.00 -8.73 -3.81
C ALA A 84 15.60 -7.41 -4.35
N LYS A 85 14.86 -6.65 -5.17
CA LYS A 85 15.33 -5.38 -5.74
C LYS A 85 15.24 -4.24 -4.73
N GLU A 86 16.20 -3.31 -4.78
CA GLU A 86 16.28 -2.18 -3.86
C GLU A 86 15.15 -1.17 -4.07
N ASN A 87 14.77 -0.95 -5.34
CA ASN A 87 13.67 -0.08 -5.72
C ASN A 87 12.27 -0.75 -5.63
N ALA A 88 12.18 -1.97 -5.08
CA ALA A 88 10.90 -2.62 -4.88
C ALA A 88 10.29 -2.20 -3.53
N PHE A 89 9.05 -1.73 -3.58
CA PHE A 89 8.24 -1.41 -2.42
C PHE A 89 6.93 -2.20 -2.46
N THR A 90 6.44 -2.60 -1.29
CA THR A 90 5.22 -3.38 -1.15
C THR A 90 4.18 -2.58 -0.39
N VAL A 91 2.95 -2.62 -0.89
CA VAL A 91 1.77 -2.29 -0.08
C VAL A 91 1.33 -3.59 0.56
N THR A 92 1.23 -3.61 1.88
CA THR A 92 0.85 -4.81 2.63
C THR A 92 -0.33 -4.52 3.53
N THR A 93 -1.13 -5.55 3.78
CA THR A 93 -2.22 -5.48 4.74
C THR A 93 -2.36 -6.82 5.44
N GLY A 94 -2.75 -6.81 6.71
CA GLY A 94 -2.90 -8.01 7.53
C GLY A 94 -4.37 -8.31 7.85
N HIS A 95 -4.70 -9.59 8.00
CA HIS A 95 -5.98 -10.03 8.55
C HIS A 95 -5.76 -11.33 9.36
N GLN A 96 -6.66 -11.63 10.29
CA GLN A 96 -6.69 -12.94 10.96
C GLN A 96 -7.02 -14.06 9.98
N LEU A 97 -6.65 -15.30 10.31
CA LEU A 97 -7.03 -16.48 9.51
C LEU A 97 -8.55 -16.69 9.62
N ASN A 98 -9.25 -16.60 8.49
CA ASN A 98 -10.69 -16.82 8.42
C ASN A 98 -11.00 -18.17 7.77
N LEU A 99 -11.99 -18.88 8.30
CA LEU A 99 -12.62 -19.99 7.59
C LEU A 99 -13.57 -19.43 6.51
N PHE A 100 -13.63 -20.09 5.34
CA PHE A 100 -14.53 -19.75 4.23
C PHE A 100 -14.48 -18.26 3.83
N THR A 101 -13.27 -17.72 3.59
CA THR A 101 -12.97 -16.32 3.21
C THR A 101 -13.40 -15.23 4.20
N GLY A 102 -14.16 -15.59 5.23
CA GLY A 102 -14.55 -14.71 6.33
C GLY A 102 -15.53 -13.61 5.93
N PRO A 103 -15.56 -12.50 6.67
CA PRO A 103 -16.49 -11.42 6.41
C PRO A 103 -16.23 -10.73 5.07
N VAL A 104 -17.28 -10.24 4.43
CA VAL A 104 -17.22 -9.59 3.11
C VAL A 104 -16.23 -8.42 3.03
N PHE A 105 -16.02 -7.68 4.13
CA PHE A 105 -15.05 -6.57 4.15
C PHE A 105 -13.61 -7.03 3.84
N PHE A 106 -13.29 -8.31 4.04
CA PHE A 106 -12.01 -8.89 3.66
C PHE A 106 -11.74 -8.78 2.16
N ILE A 107 -12.77 -9.01 1.33
CA ILE A 107 -12.67 -8.88 -0.12
C ILE A 107 -12.44 -7.41 -0.51
N TYR A 108 -13.20 -6.49 0.10
CA TYR A 108 -13.02 -5.05 -0.11
C TYR A 108 -11.60 -4.60 0.26
N LYS A 109 -11.04 -5.15 1.34
CA LYS A 109 -9.68 -4.85 1.78
C LYS A 109 -8.62 -5.26 0.73
N ILE A 110 -8.81 -6.41 0.08
CA ILE A 110 -7.94 -6.85 -1.02
C ILE A 110 -8.07 -5.92 -2.23
N PHE A 111 -9.29 -5.51 -2.60
CA PHE A 111 -9.48 -4.57 -3.71
C PHE A 111 -8.83 -3.21 -3.45
N ILE A 112 -8.97 -2.66 -2.24
CA ILE A 112 -8.33 -1.41 -1.85
C ILE A 112 -6.80 -1.54 -1.97
N LEU A 113 -6.22 -2.67 -1.57
CA LEU A 113 -4.79 -2.92 -1.68
C LEU A 113 -4.31 -2.88 -3.15
N LEU A 114 -5.02 -3.58 -4.04
CA LEU A 114 -4.71 -3.60 -5.47
C LEU A 114 -4.84 -2.22 -6.09
N PHE A 115 -5.90 -1.49 -5.74
CA PHE A 115 -6.14 -0.13 -6.23
C PHE A 115 -5.03 0.82 -5.77
N ALA A 116 -4.66 0.79 -4.48
CA ALA A 116 -3.59 1.62 -3.94
C ALA A 116 -2.25 1.34 -4.65
N GLY A 117 -1.90 0.06 -4.88
CA GLY A 117 -0.70 -0.31 -5.63
C GLY A 117 -0.72 0.25 -7.05
N PHE A 118 -1.86 0.15 -7.74
CA PHE A 118 -2.03 0.71 -9.09
C PHE A 118 -1.93 2.24 -9.12
N THR A 119 -2.56 2.93 -8.18
CA THR A 119 -2.47 4.40 -8.05
C THR A 119 -1.04 4.86 -7.84
N LEU A 120 -0.26 4.15 -7.00
CA LEU A 120 1.14 4.47 -6.78
C LEU A 120 2.00 4.20 -8.01
N LEU A 121 1.75 3.12 -8.75
CA LEU A 121 2.44 2.85 -10.02
C LEU A 121 2.16 3.93 -11.05
N LEU A 122 0.90 4.36 -11.21
CA LEU A 122 0.53 5.43 -12.13
C LEU A 122 1.11 6.79 -11.70
N GLY A 123 1.04 7.10 -10.40
CA GLY A 123 1.61 8.32 -9.84
C GLY A 123 3.12 8.38 -10.08
N TYR A 124 3.82 7.27 -9.82
CA TYR A 124 5.25 7.14 -10.10
C TYR A 124 5.56 7.29 -11.60
N TRP A 125 4.76 6.68 -12.47
CA TRP A 125 4.94 6.78 -13.93
C TRP A 125 4.76 8.22 -14.44
N GLN A 126 3.70 8.91 -14.01
CA GLN A 126 3.49 10.33 -14.31
C GLN A 126 4.64 11.20 -13.82
N TRP A 127 5.20 10.91 -12.64
CA TRP A 127 6.35 11.63 -12.11
C TRP A 127 7.62 11.37 -12.91
N SER A 128 7.85 10.13 -13.34
CA SER A 128 8.98 9.77 -14.20
C SER A 128 8.96 10.53 -15.53
N ASP A 129 7.77 10.77 -16.09
CA ASP A 129 7.62 11.56 -17.30
C ASP A 129 7.81 13.06 -17.05
N GLN A 130 7.40 13.58 -15.88
CA GLN A 130 7.71 14.95 -15.49
C GLN A 130 9.21 15.17 -15.28
N LEU A 131 9.91 14.23 -14.63
CA LEU A 131 11.37 14.26 -14.48
C LEU A 131 12.09 14.19 -15.82
N LYS A 132 11.67 13.31 -16.73
CA LYS A 132 12.20 13.26 -18.11
C LYS A 132 11.99 14.56 -18.88
N ARG A 133 10.84 15.22 -18.71
CA ARG A 133 10.53 16.53 -19.32
C ARG A 133 11.30 17.70 -18.71
N TRP A 134 11.76 17.54 -17.47
CA TRP A 134 12.61 18.52 -16.80
C TRP A 134 14.09 18.32 -17.19
N TRP A 135 14.53 17.07 -17.32
CA TRP A 135 15.89 16.70 -17.76
C TRP A 135 16.18 17.01 -19.24
N ASN A 136 15.17 16.99 -20.10
CA ASN A 136 15.28 17.31 -21.53
C ASN A 136 15.06 18.81 -21.84
N ARG A 137 15.18 19.70 -20.86
CA ARG A 137 15.14 21.16 -21.03
C ARG A 137 16.48 21.79 -20.68
#